data_AF-A0A662P6Q2-F1
#
_entry.id   AF-A0A662P6Q2-F1
#
_cell.length_a   1.000
_cell.length_b   1.000
_cell.length_c   1.000
_cell.angle_alpha   90.00
_cell.angle_beta   90.00
_cell.angle_gamma   90.00
#
_symmetry.space_group_name_H-M   'P 1'
#
loop_
_entity.id
_entity.type
_entity.pdbx_description
1 polymer ?
#
loop_
_entity_poly.entity_id
_entity_poly.type
_entity_poly.pdbx_seq_one_letter_code
_entity_poly.pdbx_strand_id
1 'polypeptide(L)'
;MNIADGIVTEIFRNGKELPALLTRAIKQSLGVSVGEFSEKSGVPASTLYKILSGQRDPNLQTFRRIINTIRAIEEAELGGKRGRGSAA
;
A
#
# COMPACT_ATOMS: atom_id res chain seq x y z
N MET A 1 12.67 7.84 -0.13
CA MET A 1 11.31 8.10 -0.65
C MET A 1 10.42 7.00 -0.09
N ASN A 2 9.28 7.34 0.52
CA ASN A 2 8.37 6.33 1.07
C ASN A 2 7.61 5.61 -0.08
N ILE A 3 7.05 4.43 0.17
CA ILE A 3 6.39 3.60 -0.85
C ILE A 3 5.19 4.35 -1.45
N ALA A 4 4.42 5.04 -0.61
CA ALA A 4 3.24 5.80 -1.01
C ALA A 4 3.54 6.92 -2.01
N ASP A 5 4.56 7.74 -1.75
CA ASP A 5 5.03 8.82 -2.63
C ASP A 5 5.57 8.25 -3.94
N GLY A 6 6.22 7.07 -3.88
CA GLY A 6 6.64 6.33 -5.05
C GLY A 6 5.45 5.97 -5.96
N ILE A 7 4.38 5.41 -5.41
CA ILE A 7 3.16 5.06 -6.18
C ILE A 7 2.58 6.31 -6.86
N VAL A 8 2.41 7.40 -6.13
CA VAL A 8 1.86 8.66 -6.67
C VAL A 8 2.73 9.19 -7.81
N THR A 9 4.06 9.15 -7.62
CA THR A 9 5.01 9.60 -8.65
C THR A 9 4.92 8.75 -9.91
N GLU A 10 4.91 7.43 -9.77
CA GLU A 10 4.87 6.51 -10.91
C GLU A 10 3.58 6.62 -11.73
N ILE A 11 2.44 6.85 -11.08
CA ILE A 11 1.15 7.03 -11.78
C ILE A 11 1.14 8.35 -12.54
N PHE A 12 1.41 9.47 -11.85
CA PHE A 12 1.18 10.79 -12.42
C PHE A 12 2.31 11.31 -13.29
N ARG A 13 3.56 10.86 -13.08
CA ARG A 13 4.72 11.30 -13.88
C ARG A 13 5.12 10.29 -14.94
N ASN A 14 5.02 9.00 -14.61
CA ASN A 14 5.55 7.93 -15.47
C ASN A 14 4.44 7.13 -16.17
N GLY A 15 3.16 7.44 -15.92
CA GLY A 15 2.03 6.79 -16.58
C GLY A 15 1.91 5.30 -16.28
N LYS A 16 2.41 4.84 -15.13
CA LYS A 16 2.32 3.42 -14.77
C LYS A 16 0.94 3.05 -14.23
N GLU A 17 0.55 1.82 -14.53
CA GLU A 17 -0.72 1.22 -14.11
C GLU A 17 -0.81 1.04 -12.59
N LEU A 18 -1.87 1.62 -12.00
CA LEU A 18 -2.15 1.55 -10.57
C LEU A 18 -2.24 0.10 -10.03
N PRO A 19 -2.93 -0.86 -10.69
CA PRO A 19 -3.05 -2.22 -10.18
C PRO A 19 -1.70 -2.92 -9.95
N ALA A 20 -0.75 -2.75 -10.86
CA ALA A 20 0.58 -3.34 -10.78
C ALA A 20 1.39 -2.73 -9.63
N LEU A 21 1.33 -1.40 -9.48
CA LEU A 21 2.00 -0.67 -8.41
C LEU A 21 1.46 -1.07 -7.03
N LEU A 22 0.14 -1.13 -6.86
CA LEU A 22 -0.48 -1.54 -5.61
C LEU A 22 -0.19 -3.00 -5.27
N THR A 23 -0.20 -3.89 -6.27
CA THR A 23 0.13 -5.31 -6.06
C THR A 23 1.55 -5.47 -5.55
N ARG A 24 2.51 -4.78 -6.18
CA ARG A 24 3.90 -4.77 -5.74
C ARG A 24 4.05 -4.16 -4.35
N ALA A 25 3.43 -3.02 -4.09
CA ALA A 25 3.51 -2.35 -2.80
C ALA A 25 2.99 -3.24 -1.66
N ILE A 26 1.80 -3.83 -1.81
CA ILE A 26 1.16 -4.64 -0.76
C ILE A 26 1.91 -5.96 -0.56
N LYS A 27 2.13 -6.72 -1.64
CA LYS A 27 2.64 -8.10 -1.52
C LYS A 27 4.15 -8.21 -1.42
N GLN A 28 4.90 -7.30 -2.06
CA GLN A 28 6.35 -7.41 -2.17
C GLN A 28 7.06 -6.42 -1.26
N SER A 29 6.61 -5.16 -1.23
CA SER A 29 7.28 -4.11 -0.45
C SER A 29 6.89 -4.13 1.02
N LEU A 30 5.59 -4.20 1.31
CA LEU A 30 5.06 -4.32 2.67
C LEU A 30 5.04 -5.77 3.17
N GLY A 31 4.97 -6.75 2.26
CA GLY A 31 4.97 -8.16 2.61
C GLY A 31 3.70 -8.65 3.33
N VAL A 32 2.61 -7.89 3.26
CA VAL A 32 1.33 -8.24 3.94
C VAL A 32 0.37 -8.95 2.98
N SER A 33 -0.51 -9.77 3.54
CA SER A 33 -1.59 -10.39 2.76
C SER A 33 -2.67 -9.36 2.39
N VAL A 34 -3.46 -9.63 1.34
CA VAL A 34 -4.60 -8.77 0.97
C VAL A 34 -5.67 -8.77 2.07
N GLY A 35 -5.83 -9.89 2.80
CA GLY A 35 -6.75 -9.97 3.94
C GLY A 35 -6.32 -9.05 5.08
N GLU A 36 -5.06 -9.13 5.48
CA GLU A 36 -4.49 -8.24 6.50
C GLU A 36 -4.57 -6.77 6.07
N PHE A 37 -4.27 -6.47 4.80
CA PHE A 37 -4.39 -5.12 4.27
C PHE A 37 -5.85 -4.63 4.26
N SER A 38 -6.82 -5.52 3.98
CA SER A 38 -8.25 -5.22 4.05
C SER A 38 -8.66 -4.78 5.45
N GLU A 39 -8.22 -5.50 6.48
CA GLU A 39 -8.51 -5.18 7.88
C GLU A 39 -7.94 -3.81 8.27
N LYS A 40 -6.66 -3.54 7.92
CA LYS A 40 -6.00 -2.27 8.25
C LYS A 40 -6.55 -1.07 7.47
N SER A 41 -7.02 -1.26 6.24
CA SER A 41 -7.50 -0.17 5.37
C SER A 41 -9.00 0.10 5.49
N GLY A 42 -9.77 -0.84 6.04
CA GLY A 42 -11.22 -0.80 6.00
C GLY A 42 -11.78 -0.85 4.56
N VAL A 43 -10.98 -1.28 3.59
CA VAL A 43 -11.41 -1.53 2.20
C VAL A 43 -11.64 -3.04 2.07
N PRO A 44 -12.86 -3.50 1.72
CA PRO A 44 -13.15 -4.93 1.66
C PRO A 44 -12.18 -5.67 0.72
N ALA A 45 -11.73 -6.86 1.14
CA ALA A 45 -10.81 -7.70 0.36
C ALA A 45 -11.30 -7.94 -1.08
N SER A 46 -12.60 -8.15 -1.29
CA SER A 46 -13.19 -8.30 -2.62
C SER A 46 -13.03 -7.04 -3.49
N THR A 47 -13.10 -5.86 -2.88
CA THR A 47 -12.87 -4.58 -3.56
C THR A 47 -11.39 -4.41 -3.90
N LEU A 48 -10.50 -4.76 -2.96
CA LEU A 48 -9.07 -4.77 -3.19
C LEU A 48 -8.71 -5.72 -4.34
N TYR A 49 -9.22 -6.96 -4.37
CA TYR A 49 -8.96 -7.88 -5.49
C TYR A 49 -9.42 -7.33 -6.83
N LYS A 50 -10.58 -6.66 -6.90
CA LYS A 50 -11.05 -6.01 -8.14
C LYS A 50 -10.12 -4.88 -8.59
N ILE A 51 -9.58 -4.10 -7.65
CA ILE A 51 -8.61 -3.03 -7.95
C ILE A 51 -7.27 -3.62 -8.39
N LEU A 52 -6.74 -4.58 -7.64
CA LEU A 52 -5.43 -5.20 -7.90
C LEU A 52 -5.40 -6.01 -9.20
N SER A 53 -6.56 -6.51 -9.64
CA SER A 53 -6.71 -7.19 -10.94
C SER A 53 -7.05 -6.24 -12.10
N GLY A 54 -7.19 -4.94 -11.85
CA GLY A 54 -7.56 -3.96 -12.87
C GLY A 54 -9.02 -4.05 -13.34
N GLN A 55 -9.87 -4.84 -12.67
CA GLN A 55 -11.30 -4.93 -12.99
C GLN A 55 -12.06 -3.64 -12.67
N ARG A 56 -11.54 -2.80 -11.76
CA ARG A 56 -12.17 -1.55 -11.35
C ARG A 56 -11.15 -0.57 -10.78
N ASP A 57 -11.29 0.69 -11.15
CA ASP A 57 -10.56 1.78 -10.48
C ASP A 57 -11.14 2.12 -9.10
N PRO A 58 -10.28 2.41 -8.10
CA PRO A 58 -10.73 2.96 -6.84
C PRO A 58 -11.25 4.39 -7.06
N ASN A 59 -12.32 4.75 -6.35
CA ASN A 59 -12.66 6.17 -6.23
C ASN A 59 -11.60 6.88 -5.36
N LEU A 60 -11.64 8.21 -5.32
CA LEU A 60 -10.66 9.01 -4.57
C LEU A 60 -10.64 8.69 -3.06
N GLN A 61 -11.78 8.35 -2.47
CA GLN A 61 -11.85 7.98 -1.05
C GLN A 61 -11.14 6.65 -0.80
N THR A 62 -11.41 5.63 -1.62
CA THR A 62 -10.75 4.32 -1.55
C THR A 62 -9.27 4.45 -1.84
N PHE A 63 -8.88 5.25 -2.83
CA PHE A 63 -7.48 5.51 -3.15
C PHE A 63 -6.75 6.14 -1.96
N ARG A 64 -7.32 7.17 -1.33
CA ARG A 64 -6.76 7.78 -0.11
C ARG A 64 -6.61 6.78 1.04
N ARG A 65 -7.61 5.93 1.27
CA ARG A 65 -7.52 4.87 2.29
C ARG A 65 -6.34 3.95 2.02
N ILE A 66 -6.22 3.43 0.80
CA ILE A 66 -5.11 2.55 0.39
C ILE A 66 -3.76 3.24 0.62
N ILE A 67 -3.58 4.47 0.13
CA ILE A 67 -2.32 5.21 0.26
C ILE A 67 -1.97 5.49 1.73
N ASN A 68 -2.93 5.89 2.55
CA ASN A 68 -2.70 6.15 3.97
C ASN A 68 -2.37 4.88 4.74
N THR A 69 -3.01 3.76 4.43
CA THR A 69 -2.68 2.46 5.05
C THR A 69 -1.27 2.01 4.67
N ILE A 70 -0.83 2.22 3.42
CA ILE A 70 0.55 1.93 3.01
C ILE A 70 1.55 2.73 3.86
N ARG A 71 1.32 4.04 4.04
CA ARG A 71 2.17 4.89 4.90
C ARG A 71 2.21 4.38 6.34
N ALA A 72 1.06 4.07 6.92
CA ALA A 72 0.97 3.60 8.30
C ALA A 72 1.72 2.28 8.53
N ILE A 73 1.62 1.33 7.59
CA ILE A 73 2.36 0.05 7.68
C ILE A 73 3.87 0.30 7.53
N GLU A 74 4.28 1.12 6.57
CA GLU A 74 5.69 1.47 6.36
C GLU A 74 6.32 2.15 7.58
N GLU A 75 5.58 3.07 8.22
CA GLU A 75 6.01 3.76 9.45
C GLU A 75 6.12 2.80 10.64
N ALA A 76 5.17 1.88 10.80
CA ALA A 76 5.22 0.87 11.87
C ALA A 76 6.45 -0.04 11.74
N GLU A 77 6.81 -0.46 10.53
CA GLU A 77 8.00 -1.27 10.26
C GLU A 77 9.30 -0.49 10.55
N LEU A 78 9.35 0.79 10.19
CA LEU A 78 10.51 1.65 10.47
C LEU A 78 10.68 1.96 11.97
N GLY A 79 9.57 2.14 12.69
CA GLY A 79 9.57 2.28 14.16
C GLY A 79 10.05 1.01 14.86
N GLY A 80 9.60 -0.15 14.40
CA GLY A 80 10.02 -1.46 14.91
C GLY A 80 11.49 -1.80 14.62
N LYS A 81 12.10 -1.21 13.60
CA LYS A 81 13.56 -1.33 13.32
C LYS A 81 14.40 -0.41 14.20
N ARG A 82 13.93 0.80 14.53
CA ARG A 82 14.64 1.73 15.43
C ARG A 82 14.70 1.24 16.89
N GLY A 83 13.65 0.57 17.37
CA GLY A 83 13.61 0.03 18.74
C GLY A 83 14.52 -1.19 18.99
N ARG A 84 14.88 -1.95 17.95
CA ARG A 84 15.74 -3.16 18.04
C ARG A 84 17.24 -2.86 17.98
N GLY A 85 17.65 -1.61 17.77
CA GLY A 85 19.05 -1.20 17.66
C GLY A 85 19.67 -0.62 18.95
N SER A 86 18.94 -0.56 20.07
CA SER A 86 19.39 0.08 21.32
C SER A 86 19.74 -0.92 22.44
N ALA A 87 20.10 -2.16 22.08
CA ALA A 87 20.62 -3.15 23.01
C ALA A 87 21.90 -3.76 22.42
N ALA A 88 22.99 -2.99 22.46
CA ALA A 88 24.36 -3.45 22.27
C ALA A 88 25.28 -2.55 23.10
#